data_AF-A0A2C1YFJ1-F1
#
_entry.id   AF-A0A2C1YFJ1-F1
#
_cell.length_a   1.000
_cell.length_b   1.000
_cell.length_c   1.000
_cell.angle_alpha   90.00
_cell.angle_beta   90.00
_cell.angle_gamma   90.00
#
_symmetry.space_group_name_H-M   'P 1'
#
loop_
_entity.id
_entity.type
_entity.pdbx_description
1 polymer ?
#
loop_
_entity_poly.entity_id
_entity_poly.type
_entity_poly.pdbx_seq_one_letter_code
_entity_poly.pdbx_strand_id
1 'polypeptide(L)'
;MNNTVGNILRKIGIFNIIAGVFCGFFLGNTHSLFDSGANWTVVLLWSLVGFVSGMTFIGFSEIIYLLQGIYIKINRNENISENEVKVKGKADIYNSILNNDTNV
;
A
#
# COMPACT_ATOMS: atom_id res chain seq x y z
N MET A 1 -0.92 11.34 4.71
CA MET A 1 -0.94 9.90 4.39
C MET A 1 0.13 9.61 3.35
N ASN A 2 1.39 9.43 3.75
CA ASN A 2 2.45 8.98 2.84
C ASN A 2 2.79 7.54 3.19
N ASN A 3 2.12 6.56 2.56
CA ASN A 3 2.65 5.21 2.52
C ASN A 3 3.75 5.19 1.45
N THR A 4 4.98 5.45 1.85
CA THR A 4 6.13 5.42 0.95
C THR A 4 6.26 4.06 0.25
N VAL A 5 5.99 2.97 0.98
CA VAL A 5 6.09 1.59 0.47
C VAL A 5 5.03 1.33 -0.58
N GLY A 6 3.75 1.61 -0.29
CA GLY A 6 2.66 1.46 -1.25
C GLY A 6 2.86 2.31 -2.51
N ASN A 7 3.34 3.54 -2.36
CA ASN A 7 3.59 4.42 -3.51
C ASN A 7 4.71 3.88 -4.41
N ILE A 8 5.79 3.37 -3.81
CA ILE A 8 6.91 2.77 -4.55
C ILE A 8 6.43 1.51 -5.29
N LEU A 9 5.66 0.65 -4.63
CA LEU A 9 5.18 -0.60 -5.22
C LEU A 9 4.27 -0.35 -6.44
N ARG A 10 3.42 0.68 -6.36
CA ARG A 10 2.59 1.12 -7.49
C ARG A 10 3.44 1.60 -8.66
N LYS A 11 4.50 2.38 -8.40
CA LYS A 11 5.43 2.84 -9.44
C LYS A 11 6.19 1.67 -10.09
N ILE A 12 6.61 0.68 -9.29
CA ILE A 12 7.24 -0.55 -9.79
C ILE A 12 6.28 -1.29 -10.73
N GLY A 13 5.01 -1.43 -10.34
CA GLY A 13 3.99 -2.05 -11.19
C GLY A 13 3.84 -1.34 -12.54
N ILE A 14 3.73 -0.01 -12.55
CA ILE A 14 3.65 0.79 -13.80
C ILE A 14 4.91 0.60 -14.65
N PHE A 15 6.09 0.67 -14.03
CA PHE A 15 7.36 0.47 -14.72
C PHE A 15 7.45 -0.93 -15.35
N ASN A 16 6.93 -1.96 -14.67
CA ASN A 16 6.94 -3.33 -15.16
C ASN A 16 6.02 -3.52 -16.38
N ILE A 17 4.84 -2.88 -16.40
CA ILE A 17 3.96 -2.88 -17.59
C ILE A 17 4.70 -2.29 -18.79
N ILE A 18 5.32 -1.13 -18.59
CA ILE A 18 6.09 -0.44 -19.64
C ILE A 18 7.24 -1.34 -20.10
N ALA A 19 8.04 -1.86 -19.18
CA ALA A 19 9.16 -2.74 -19.48
C ALA A 19 8.73 -4.00 -20.26
N GLY A 20 7.59 -4.61 -19.92
CA GLY A 20 7.06 -5.77 -20.64
C GLY A 20 6.67 -5.47 -22.08
N VAL A 21 6.04 -4.31 -22.32
CA VAL A 21 5.71 -3.85 -23.68
C VAL A 21 6.98 -3.58 -24.49
N PHE A 22 7.96 -2.88 -23.92
CA PHE A 22 9.24 -2.64 -24.58
C PHE A 22 9.99 -3.94 -24.86
N CYS A 23 10.04 -4.85 -23.89
CA CYS A 23 10.69 -6.16 -24.04
C CYS A 23 10.04 -6.97 -25.17
N GLY A 24 8.70 -6.97 -25.24
CA GLY A 24 7.95 -7.59 -26.33
C GLY A 24 8.29 -7.00 -27.70
N PHE A 25 8.40 -5.68 -27.81
CA PHE A 25 8.81 -5.01 -29.05
C PHE A 25 10.25 -5.34 -29.47
N PHE A 26 11.18 -5.38 -28.52
CA PHE A 26 12.58 -5.73 -28.81
C PHE A 26 12.73 -7.19 -29.24
N LEU A 27 12.05 -8.12 -28.54
CA LEU A 27 12.10 -9.55 -28.85
C LEU A 27 11.28 -9.93 -30.09
N GLY A 28 10.19 -9.21 -30.36
CA GLY A 28 9.33 -9.46 -31.50
C GLY A 28 9.88 -8.91 -32.82
N ASN A 29 10.79 -7.94 -32.78
CA ASN A 29 11.48 -7.37 -33.94
C ASN A 29 12.80 -8.11 -34.30
N THR A 30 12.94 -9.38 -33.93
CA THR A 30 14.05 -10.17 -34.45
C THR A 30 13.78 -10.48 -35.92
N HIS A 31 14.45 -9.77 -36.82
CA HIS A 31 14.51 -10.11 -38.24
C HIS A 31 15.02 -11.54 -38.39
N SER A 32 14.15 -12.46 -38.77
CA SER A 32 14.61 -13.76 -39.23
C SER A 32 15.12 -13.59 -40.67
N LEU A 33 16.15 -14.34 -41.04
CA LEU A 33 16.79 -14.30 -42.38
C LEU A 33 15.81 -14.58 -43.54
N PHE A 34 14.58 -15.01 -43.26
CA PHE A 34 13.57 -15.41 -44.25
C PHE A 34 12.22 -14.70 -44.11
N ASP A 35 12.02 -13.90 -43.06
CA ASP A 35 10.73 -13.24 -42.80
C ASP A 35 10.97 -11.85 -42.19
N SER A 36 10.65 -10.82 -42.97
CA SER A 36 10.86 -9.40 -42.64
C SER A 36 9.76 -8.81 -41.75
N GLY A 37 8.89 -9.66 -41.19
CA GLY A 37 7.78 -9.26 -40.32
C GLY A 37 8.13 -9.33 -38.83
N ALA A 38 7.59 -8.39 -38.05
CA ALA A 38 7.58 -8.51 -36.59
C ALA A 38 6.73 -9.70 -36.15
N ASN A 39 7.25 -10.52 -35.23
CA ASN A 39 6.49 -11.61 -34.64
C ASN A 39 5.50 -11.06 -33.60
N TRP A 40 4.30 -10.72 -34.08
CA TRP A 40 3.23 -10.15 -33.25
C TRP A 40 2.81 -11.05 -32.09
N THR A 41 2.93 -12.38 -32.22
CA THR A 41 2.64 -13.31 -31.12
C THR A 41 3.61 -13.09 -29.95
N VAL A 42 4.90 -12.92 -30.24
CA VAL A 42 5.92 -12.64 -29.21
C VAL A 42 5.66 -11.28 -28.55
N VAL A 43 5.37 -10.24 -29.36
CA VAL A 43 5.07 -8.90 -28.83
C VAL A 43 3.87 -8.94 -27.88
N LEU A 44 2.77 -9.57 -28.29
CA LEU A 44 1.54 -9.65 -27.51
C LEU A 44 1.72 -10.50 -26.25
N LEU A 45 2.43 -11.63 -26.33
CA LEU A 45 2.67 -12.50 -25.18
C LEU A 45 3.47 -11.77 -24.09
N TRP A 46 4.57 -11.11 -24.45
CA TRP A 46 5.39 -10.35 -23.50
C TRP A 46 4.66 -9.13 -22.94
N SER A 47 3.86 -8.44 -23.77
CA SER A 47 3.01 -7.35 -23.31
C SER A 47 1.97 -7.82 -22.31
N LEU A 48 1.35 -8.98 -22.55
CA LEU A 48 0.35 -9.57 -21.64
C LEU A 48 0.99 -10.00 -20.31
N VAL A 49 2.15 -10.66 -20.36
CA VAL A 49 2.89 -11.07 -19.15
C VAL A 49 3.30 -9.84 -18.32
N GLY A 50 3.84 -8.81 -18.96
CA GLY A 50 4.18 -7.55 -18.31
C GLY A 50 2.96 -6.85 -17.71
N PHE A 51 1.83 -6.85 -18.44
CA PHE A 51 0.57 -6.31 -17.97
C PHE A 51 0.04 -7.03 -16.73
N VAL A 52 -0.08 -8.36 -16.78
CA VAL A 52 -0.59 -9.18 -15.66
C VAL A 52 0.32 -9.03 -14.44
N SER A 53 1.63 -9.17 -14.62
CA SER A 53 2.60 -9.01 -13.53
C SER A 53 2.57 -7.60 -12.93
N GLY A 54 2.56 -6.56 -13.77
CA GLY A 54 2.47 -5.17 -13.31
C GLY A 54 1.18 -4.85 -12.56
N MET A 55 0.05 -5.37 -13.04
CA MET A 55 -1.24 -5.26 -12.35
C MET A 55 -1.23 -5.97 -10.99
N THR A 56 -0.54 -7.11 -10.85
CA THR A 56 -0.36 -7.77 -9.55
C THR A 56 0.38 -6.87 -8.55
N PHE A 57 1.48 -6.21 -8.96
CA PHE A 57 2.20 -5.27 -8.09
C PHE A 57 1.34 -4.06 -7.69
N ILE A 58 0.54 -3.53 -8.62
CA ILE A 58 -0.40 -2.44 -8.31
C ILE A 58 -1.45 -2.92 -7.30
N GLY A 59 -2.03 -4.12 -7.48
CA GLY A 59 -2.97 -4.68 -6.52
C GLY A 59 -2.37 -4.87 -5.12
N PHE A 60 -1.13 -5.37 -5.02
CA PHE A 60 -0.44 -5.46 -3.74
C PHE A 60 -0.18 -4.08 -3.10
N SER A 61 0.07 -3.05 -3.91
CA SER A 61 0.21 -1.69 -3.38
C SER A 61 -1.05 -1.23 -2.64
N GLU A 62 -2.23 -1.52 -3.19
CA GLU A 62 -3.52 -1.16 -2.58
C GLU A 62 -3.76 -1.93 -1.28
N ILE A 63 -3.43 -3.21 -1.24
CA ILE A 63 -3.53 -4.03 -0.03
C ILE A 63 -2.65 -3.46 1.09
N ILE A 64 -1.42 -3.04 0.77
CA ILE A 64 -0.50 -2.43 1.74
C ILE A 64 -1.03 -1.07 2.24
N TYR A 65 -1.63 -0.27 1.37
CA TYR A 65 -2.29 0.98 1.76
C TYR A 65 -3.45 0.75 2.74
N LEU A 66 -4.31 -0.22 2.43
CA LEU A 66 -5.43 -0.60 3.29
C LEU A 66 -4.95 -1.07 4.65
N LEU A 67 -3.94 -1.94 4.68
CA LEU A 67 -3.39 -2.47 5.93
C LEU A 67 -2.77 -1.37 6.79
N GLN A 68 -2.02 -0.44 6.19
CA GLN A 68 -1.46 0.69 6.94
C GLN A 68 -2.58 1.59 7.49
N GLY A 69 -3.65 1.79 6.73
CA GLY A 69 -4.83 2.54 7.21
C GLY A 69 -5.46 1.90 8.44
N ILE A 70 -5.61 0.58 8.45
CA ILE A 70 -6.13 -0.17 9.60
C ILE A 70 -5.19 -0.05 10.80
N TYR A 71 -3.88 -0.25 10.60
CA TYR A 71 -2.88 -0.14 11.67
C TYR A 71 -2.90 1.24 12.35
N ILE A 72 -2.94 2.31 11.55
CA ILE A 72 -3.01 3.68 12.08
C ILE A 72 -4.32 3.90 12.86
N LYS A 73 -5.44 3.36 12.38
CA LYS A 73 -6.75 3.48 13.05
C LYS A 73 -6.77 2.76 14.39
N ILE A 74 -6.22 1.54 14.47
CA ILE A 74 -6.13 0.77 15.70
C ILE A 74 -5.23 1.49 16.71
N ASN A 75 -4.02 1.88 16.30
CA ASN A 75 -3.08 2.56 17.20
C ASN A 75 -3.63 3.90 17.71
N ARG A 76 -4.34 4.67 16.86
CA ARG A 76 -5.00 5.91 17.31
C ARG A 76 -6.05 5.65 18.39
N ASN A 77 -6.85 4.59 18.26
CA ASN A 77 -7.91 4.30 19.23
C ASN A 77 -7.34 3.86 20.59
N GLU A 78 -6.26 3.07 20.61
CA GLU A 78 -5.58 2.66 21.85
C GLU A 78 -5.07 3.87 22.64
N ASN A 79 -4.41 4.81 21.97
CA ASN A 79 -3.92 6.04 22.59
C ASN A 79 -5.05 6.94 23.15
N ILE A 80 -6.24 6.91 22.53
CA ILE A 80 -7.41 7.65 23.04
C ILE A 80 -7.93 7.00 24.32
N SER A 81 -8.10 5.67 24.32
CA SER A 81 -8.58 4.93 25.49
C SER A 81 -7.64 5.06 26.69
N GLU A 82 -6.32 5.02 26.49
CA GLU A 82 -5.37 5.23 27.59
C GLU A 82 -5.47 6.64 28.20
N ASN A 83 -5.63 7.67 27.35
CA ASN A 83 -5.79 9.04 27.82
C ASN A 83 -7.11 9.24 28.57
N GLU A 84 -8.22 8.67 28.08
CA GLU A 84 -9.52 8.74 28.78
C GLU A 84 -9.46 8.10 30.17
N VAL A 85 -8.78 6.96 30.30
CA VAL A 85 -8.57 6.29 31.60
C VAL A 85 -7.73 7.16 32.54
N LYS A 86 -6.65 7.79 32.04
CA LYS A 86 -5.82 8.70 32.87
C LYS A 86 -6.58 9.94 33.33
N VAL A 87 -7.42 10.52 32.47
CA VAL A 87 -8.22 11.71 32.83
C VAL A 87 -9.27 11.33 33.88
N LYS A 88 -9.98 10.22 33.68
CA LYS A 88 -11.00 9.76 34.62
C LYS A 88 -10.41 9.43 36.00
N GLY A 89 -9.28 8.71 36.03
CA GLY A 89 -8.59 8.40 37.28
C GLY A 89 -8.16 9.65 38.06
N LYS A 90 -7.71 10.72 37.37
CA LYS A 90 -7.42 12.00 38.03
C LYS A 90 -8.68 12.69 38.58
N ALA A 91 -9.78 12.67 37.83
CA ALA A 91 -11.04 13.26 38.27
C ALA A 91 -11.59 12.55 39.52
N ASP A 92 -11.49 11.22 39.56
CA ASP A 92 -11.94 10.41 40.70
C ASP A 92 -11.12 10.70 41.96
N ILE A 93 -9.80 10.88 41.82
CA ILE A 93 -8.92 11.29 42.92
C ILE A 93 -9.32 12.68 43.45
N TYR A 94 -9.52 13.66 42.57
CA TYR A 94 -9.96 15.00 42.99
C TYR A 94 -11.28 14.97 43.77
N ASN A 95 -12.26 14.21 43.30
CA ASN A 95 -13.56 14.08 43.95
C ASN A 95 -13.46 13.38 45.33
N SER A 96 -12.56 12.41 45.47
CA SER A 96 -12.30 11.74 46.76
C SER A 96 -11.68 12.65 47.80
N ILE A 97 -10.81 13.59 47.39
CA ILE A 97 -10.19 14.57 48.28
C ILE A 97 -11.24 15.59 48.73
N LEU A 98 -12.02 16.12 47.78
CA LEU A 98 -13.03 17.16 48.05
C LEU A 98 -14.12 16.69 49.03
N ASN A 99 -14.54 15.42 48.97
CA ASN A 99 -15.53 14.86 49.89
C ASN A 99 -14.99 14.52 51.28
N ASN A 100 -13.67 14.43 51.44
CA ASN A 100 -13.05 14.18 52.75
C ASN A 100 -12.90 15.50 53.54
N ASP A 101 -12.68 16.61 52.85
CA ASP A 101 -12.57 17.94 53.46
C ASP A 101 -13.94 18.54 53.88
N THR A 102 -15.06 18.01 53.39
CA THR A 102 -16.42 18.49 53.74
C THR A 102 -17.08 17.74 54.91
N ASN A 103 -16.44 16.69 55.43
CA ASN A 103 -16.92 15.89 56.57
C ASN A 103 -16.22 16.22 57.90
N VAL A 104 -15.54 17.37 57.98
CA VAL A 104 -14.92 17.92 59.21
C VAL A 104 -15.65 19.19 59.61
#